data_AF-A0A2L2Z4D7-F1
#
_entry.id   AF-A0A2L2Z4D7-F1
#
_cell.length_a   1.000
_cell.length_b   1.000
_cell.length_c   1.000
_cell.angle_alpha   90.00
_cell.angle_beta   90.00
_cell.angle_gamma   90.00
#
_symmetry.space_group_name_H-M   'P 1'
#
loop_
_entity.id
_entity.type
_entity.pdbx_description
1 polymer ?
#
loop_
_entity_poly.entity_id
_entity_poly.type
_entity_poly.pdbx_seq_one_letter_code
_entity_poly.pdbx_strand_id
1 'polypeptide(L)' 'FLKRTVFHKLFRHCCSKKVVLGIETSCDDTAAAVIDETGKILGHKCKSQMKINLENGGDIPHIAVHFHRENIES' A
#
# COMPACT_ATOMS: atom_id res chain seq x y z
N PHE A 1 -5.25 -44.37 -32.04
CA PHE A 1 -4.72 -45.09 -30.86
C PHE A 1 -3.19 -44.94 -30.93
N LEU A 2 -2.46 -44.10 -30.19
CA LEU A 2 -2.65 -43.46 -28.90
C LEU A 2 -1.93 -42.08 -28.89
N LYS A 3 -2.71 -41.03 -28.56
CA LYS A 3 -2.39 -39.76 -27.87
C LYS A 3 -0.99 -39.13 -28.07
N ARG A 4 -0.85 -38.04 -28.84
CA ARG A 4 -1.14 -36.64 -28.40
C ARG A 4 -0.73 -36.37 -26.94
N THR A 5 0.55 -36.48 -26.65
CA THR A 5 1.19 -36.12 -25.37
C THR A 5 2.67 -35.99 -25.74
N VAL A 6 3.39 -34.88 -25.69
CA VAL A 6 3.65 -33.95 -24.59
C VAL A 6 4.41 -32.76 -25.21
N PHE A 7 3.76 -31.67 -25.62
CA PHE A 7 4.49 -30.49 -26.16
C PHE A 7 3.83 -29.14 -25.86
N HIS A 8 3.10 -29.04 -24.76
CA HIS A 8 2.78 -27.73 -24.15
C HIS A 8 3.54 -27.61 -22.84
N LYS A 9 4.86 -27.48 -22.99
CA LYS A 9 5.78 -27.12 -21.93
C LYS A 9 5.46 -25.67 -21.53
N LEU A 10 4.60 -25.53 -20.52
CA LEU A 10 4.72 -24.52 -19.46
C LEU A 10 5.18 -23.12 -19.91
N PHE A 11 4.44 -22.46 -20.82
CA PHE A 11 4.52 -20.99 -20.88
C PHE A 11 3.80 -20.43 -19.64
N ARG A 12 4.48 -20.47 -18.49
CA ARG A 12 4.20 -19.52 -17.40
C ARG A 12 4.66 -18.17 -17.92
N HIS A 13 3.81 -17.55 -18.75
CA HIS A 13 3.78 -16.10 -18.77
C HIS A 13 3.23 -15.68 -17.40
N CYS A 14 4.09 -15.72 -16.38
CA CYS A 14 3.91 -14.87 -15.22
C CYS A 14 4.14 -13.47 -15.77
N CYS A 15 3.11 -12.91 -16.42
CA CYS A 15 3.01 -11.48 -16.60
C CYS A 15 3.02 -10.95 -15.17
N SER A 16 4.21 -10.59 -14.69
CA SER A 16 4.42 -10.02 -13.37
C SER A 16 3.74 -8.67 -13.47
N LYS A 17 2.48 -8.61 -13.02
CA LYS A 17 1.74 -7.35 -12.96
C LYS A 17 2.62 -6.37 -12.19
N LYS A 18 2.89 -5.20 -12.77
CA LYS A 18 3.65 -4.19 -12.04
C LYS A 18 2.82 -3.74 -10.85
N VAL A 19 3.47 -3.65 -9.71
CA VAL A 19 2.86 -3.24 -8.44
C VAL A 19 3.64 -2.05 -7.90
N VAL A 20 2.91 -1.04 -7.43
CA VAL A 20 3.48 0.18 -6.82
C VAL A 20 3.00 0.25 -5.37
N LEU A 21 3.93 0.58 -4.46
CA LEU A 21 3.63 0.92 -3.06
C LEU A 21 3.63 2.44 -2.92
N GLY A 22 2.48 3.01 -2.58
CA GLY A 22 2.34 4.40 -2.16
C GLY A 22 2.44 4.49 -0.63
N ILE A 23 3.18 5.50 -0.15
CA ILE A 23 3.32 5.85 1.27
C ILE A 23 2.94 7.31 1.42
N GLU A 24 2.08 7.62 2.38
CA GLU A 24 1.60 8.97 2.68
C GLU A 24 1.89 9.31 4.15
N THR A 25 2.65 10.39 4.38
CA THR A 25 3.10 10.90 5.69
C THR A 25 3.36 12.42 5.66
N SER A 26 2.53 13.21 4.95
CA SER A 26 2.79 14.64 4.75
C SER A 26 2.36 15.54 5.92
N CYS A 27 1.22 15.28 6.55
CA CYS A 27 0.70 16.08 7.68
C CYS A 27 0.08 15.22 8.79
N ASP A 28 -1.14 14.75 8.57
CA ASP A 28 -2.06 14.30 9.62
C ASP A 28 -2.45 12.82 9.49
N ASP A 29 -2.10 12.17 8.38
CA ASP A 29 -2.40 10.78 8.13
C ASP A 29 -1.11 9.96 7.93
N THR A 30 -1.13 8.72 8.41
CA THR A 30 -0.14 7.70 8.06
C THR A 30 -0.85 6.63 7.24
N ALA A 31 -0.52 6.51 5.96
CA ALA A 31 -1.16 5.54 5.09
C ALA A 31 -0.17 4.83 4.15
N ALA A 32 -0.52 3.60 3.79
CA ALA A 32 0.17 2.83 2.78
C ALA A 32 -0.85 2.12 1.88
N ALA A 33 -0.58 2.08 0.59
CA ALA A 33 -1.44 1.41 -0.39
C ALA A 33 -0.62 0.70 -1.47
N VAL A 34 -1.10 -0.45 -1.88
CA VAL A 34 -0.53 -1.24 -2.98
C VAL A 34 -1.46 -1.16 -4.16
N ILE A 35 -0.97 -0.72 -5.32
CA ILE A 35 -1.75 -0.57 -6.54
C ILE A 35 -1.13 -1.37 -7.69
N ASP A 36 -1.96 -1.87 -8.60
CA ASP A 36 -1.48 -2.47 -9.85
C ASP A 36 -1.35 -1.44 -10.98
N GLU A 37 -0.77 -1.86 -12.10
CA GLU A 37 -0.57 -1.04 -13.29
C GLU A 37 -1.85 -0.49 -13.94
N THR A 38 -3.03 -1.00 -13.56
CA THR A 38 -4.32 -0.47 -14.01
C THR A 38 -4.86 0.63 -13.09
N GLY A 39 -4.16 0.92 -12.00
CA GLY A 39 -4.61 1.81 -10.94
C GLY A 39 -5.54 1.14 -9.92
N LYS A 40 -5.70 -0.18 -9.97
CA LYS A 40 -6.54 -0.89 -9.01
C LYS A 40 -5.81 -1.01 -7.67
N ILE A 41 -6.50 -0.64 -6.58
CA ILE A 41 -6.01 -0.87 -5.22
C ILE A 41 -6.10 -2.36 -4.89
N LEU A 42 -4.95 -2.96 -4.58
CA LEU A 42 -4.82 -4.34 -4.13
C LEU A 42 -4.96 -4.46 -2.60
N GLY A 43 -4.60 -3.41 -1.88
CA GLY A 43 -4.77 -3.30 -0.43
C GLY A 43 -4.33 -1.93 0.07
N HIS A 44 -4.90 -1.47 1.18
CA HIS A 44 -4.50 -0.21 1.82
C HIS A 44 -4.71 -0.27 3.34
N LYS A 45 -3.97 0.57 4.06
CA LYS A 45 -4.19 0.87 5.48
C LYS A 45 -4.00 2.37 5.69
N CYS A 46 -4.87 2.97 6.49
CA CYS A 46 -4.77 4.37 6.89
C CYS A 46 -4.99 4.47 8.41
N LYS A 47 -4.20 5.34 9.05
CA LYS A 47 -4.33 5.77 10.44
C LYS A 47 -4.36 7.29 10.46
N SER A 48 -5.52 7.84 10.78
CA SER A 48 -5.72 9.28 10.82
C SER A 48 -5.45 9.87 12.20
N GLN A 49 -4.78 11.02 12.23
CA GLN A 49 -4.49 11.82 13.43
C GLN A 49 -5.47 12.99 13.56
N MET A 50 -6.48 13.09 12.69
CA MET A 50 -7.43 14.19 12.62
C MET A 50 -8.09 14.54 13.97
N LYS A 51 -8.39 13.53 14.81
CA LYS A 51 -8.97 13.75 16.14
C LYS A 51 -8.02 14.49 17.09
N ILE A 52 -6.74 14.13 17.07
CA ILE A 52 -5.69 14.74 17.90
C ILE A 52 -5.41 16.17 17.41
N ASN A 53 -5.39 16.39 16.10
CA ASN A 53 -5.19 17.72 15.54
C ASN A 53 -6.35 18.68 15.85
N LEU A 54 -7.59 18.17 15.86
CA LEU A 54 -8.76 18.97 16.26
C LEU A 54 -8.67 19.42 17.72
N GLU A 55 -8.25 18.54 18.61
CA GLU A 55 -8.08 18.84 20.05
C GLU A 55 -6.95 19.86 20.30
N ASN A 56 -5.93 19.88 19.42
CA ASN A 56 -4.75 20.74 19.54
C ASN A 56 -4.84 22.06 18.74
N GLY A 57 -5.93 22.30 18.01
CA GLY A 57 -6.14 23.54 17.26
C GLY A 57 -5.38 23.64 15.93
N GLY A 58 -4.90 22.51 15.41
CA GLY A 58 -4.14 22.42 14.16
C GLY A 58 -3.05 21.35 14.18
N ASP A 59 -2.35 21.22 13.06
CA ASP A 59 -1.21 20.32 12.93
C ASP A 59 -0.02 20.82 13.76
N ILE A 60 0.51 19.92 14.61
CA ILE A 60 1.70 20.18 15.39
C ILE A 60 2.85 19.31 14.85
N PRO A 61 3.85 19.91 14.14
CA PRO A 61 4.83 19.14 13.37
C PRO A 61 5.64 18.12 14.18
N HIS A 62 6.01 18.47 15.42
CA HIS A 62 6.80 17.58 16.28
C HIS A 62 5.98 16.39 16.82
N ILE A 63 4.66 16.53 16.92
CA ILE A 63 3.75 15.47 17.35
C ILE A 63 3.42 14.55 16.16
N ALA A 64 3.22 15.10 14.96
CA ALA A 64 2.95 14.33 13.74
C ALA A 64 4.06 13.31 13.43
N VAL A 65 5.34 13.70 13.56
CA VAL A 65 6.50 12.80 13.37
C VAL A 65 6.46 11.62 14.33
N HIS A 66 6.02 11.82 15.57
CA HIS A 66 5.92 10.76 16.57
C HIS A 66 4.85 9.74 16.15
N PHE A 67 3.65 10.19 15.78
CA PHE A 67 2.58 9.32 15.34
C PHE A 67 2.88 8.60 14.02
N HIS A 68 3.58 9.24 13.07
CA HIS A 68 4.03 8.55 11.86
C HIS A 68 4.97 7.38 12.20
N ARG A 69 5.91 7.56 13.13
CA ARG A 69 6.81 6.48 13.56
C ARG A 69 6.02 5.35 14.22
N GLU A 70 5.15 5.66 15.17
CA GLU A 70 4.35 4.63 15.87
C GLU A 70 3.50 3.81 14.90
N ASN A 71 2.83 4.46 13.94
CA ASN A 71 1.97 3.77 12.97
C ASN A 71 2.74 2.92 11.94
N ILE A 72 4.03 3.20 11.72
CA ILE A 72 4.90 2.39 10.87
C ILE A 72 5.42 1.16 11.62
N GLU A 73 5.63 1.27 12.94
CA GLU A 73 6.19 0.21 13.79
C GLU A 73 5.16 -0.77 14.35
N SER A 74 3.86 -0.43 14.34
CA SER A 74 2.74 -1.23 14.88
C SER A 74 2.16 -2.25 13.88
#